data_AF-A0A8J7WJ77-F1
#
_entry.id   AF-A0A8J7WJ77-F1
#
_cell.length_a   1.000
_cell.length_b   1.000
_cell.length_c   1.000
_cell.angle_alpha   90.00
_cell.angle_beta   90.00
_cell.angle_gamma   90.00
#
_symmetry.space_group_name_H-M   'P 1'
#
loop_
_entity.id
_entity.type
_entity.pdbx_description
1 polymer ?
#
loop_
_entity_poly.entity_id
_entity_poly.type
_entity_poly.pdbx_seq_one_letter_code
_entity_poly.pdbx_strand_id
1 'polypeptide(L)'
;MPKDLFHVAPAATFLVANCTALDNAALLLGGPAAQKRLRKLVDELTTAPMLTRRHHRELDALEDLLSLRHVHDEDRIEAARFAAIDPCDPVVEDICMLLDGLQEARKQEIWLV
;
A
#
# COMPACT_ATOMS: atom_id res chain seq x y z
N MET A 1 37.15 0.32 -1.51
CA MET A 1 35.91 0.22 -0.72
C MET A 1 34.74 0.53 -1.65
N PRO A 2 33.88 -0.43 -2.02
CA PRO A 2 32.64 -0.07 -2.68
C PRO A 2 31.66 0.47 -1.63
N LYS A 3 31.00 1.57 -1.95
CA LYS A 3 29.93 2.14 -1.13
C LYS A 3 28.66 1.33 -1.40
N ASP A 4 28.44 0.27 -0.64
CA ASP A 4 27.10 -0.32 -0.52
C ASP A 4 26.25 0.67 0.28
N LEU A 5 25.75 1.70 -0.42
CA LEU A 5 24.66 2.53 0.06
C LEU A 5 23.41 1.65 -0.05
N PHE A 6 23.13 0.89 1.00
CA PHE A 6 21.84 0.25 1.22
C PHE A 6 20.76 1.34 1.34
N HIS A 7 20.36 1.91 0.20
CA HIS A 7 19.23 2.82 0.18
C HIS A 7 17.99 1.94 0.26
N VAL A 8 17.38 1.90 1.45
CA VAL A 8 16.07 1.28 1.62
C VAL A 8 15.13 1.94 0.62
N ALA A 9 14.44 1.14 -0.18
CA ALA A 9 13.55 1.67 -1.21
C ALA A 9 12.53 2.64 -0.59
N PRO A 10 12.31 3.83 -1.17
CA PRO A 10 11.37 4.80 -0.63
C PRO A 10 9.99 4.21 -0.32
N ALA A 11 9.45 3.32 -1.17
CA ALA A 11 8.17 2.66 -0.89
C ALA A 11 8.24 1.76 0.35
N ALA A 12 9.33 1.02 0.54
CA ALA A 12 9.51 0.19 1.74
C ALA A 12 9.58 1.05 3.01
N THR A 13 10.30 2.17 2.97
CA THR A 13 10.35 3.13 4.08
C THR A 13 8.96 3.68 4.41
N PHE A 14 8.20 4.08 3.39
CA PHE A 14 6.84 4.59 3.56
C PHE A 14 5.90 3.55 4.17
N LEU A 15 5.94 2.30 3.68
CA LEU A 15 5.11 1.21 4.17
C LEU A 15 5.38 0.91 5.66
N VAL A 16 6.64 0.90 6.08
CA VAL A 16 7.01 0.66 7.47
C VAL A 16 6.59 1.83 8.36
N ALA A 17 6.79 3.07 7.91
CA ALA A 17 6.41 4.27 8.68
C ALA A 17 4.89 4.39 8.89
N ASN A 18 4.08 3.87 7.95
CA ASN A 18 2.62 3.96 7.98
C ASN A 18 1.93 2.61 8.21
N CYS A 19 2.65 1.61 8.74
CA CYS A 19 2.20 0.22 8.75
C CYS A 19 0.84 0.02 9.43
N THR A 20 0.59 0.66 10.57
CA THR A 20 -0.69 0.57 11.30
C THR A 20 -1.83 1.18 10.51
N ALA A 21 -1.62 2.36 9.90
CA ALA A 21 -2.65 3.04 9.13
C ALA A 21 -2.99 2.26 7.86
N LEU A 22 -1.97 1.75 7.16
CA LEU A 22 -2.15 0.87 6.02
C LEU A 22 -2.87 -0.44 6.40
N ASP A 23 -2.56 -1.01 7.57
CA ASP A 23 -3.20 -2.25 8.06
C ASP A 23 -4.70 -2.06 8.30
N ASN A 24 -5.07 -0.93 8.91
CA ASN A 24 -6.46 -0.56 9.12
C ASN A 24 -7.17 -0.28 7.78
N ALA A 25 -6.55 0.47 6.86
CA ALA A 25 -7.11 0.75 5.54
C ALA A 25 -7.31 -0.53 4.72
N ALA A 26 -6.33 -1.44 4.72
CA ALA A 26 -6.42 -2.71 4.01
C ALA A 26 -7.54 -3.61 4.57
N LEU A 27 -7.69 -3.65 5.90
CA LEU A 27 -8.79 -4.37 6.54
C LEU A 27 -10.16 -3.74 6.21
N LEU A 28 -10.24 -2.41 6.26
CA LEU A 28 -11.47 -1.68 5.99
C LEU A 28 -11.95 -1.92 4.56
N LEU A 29 -11.06 -1.69 3.58
CA LEU A 29 -11.38 -1.71 2.15
C LEU A 29 -11.43 -3.11 1.54
N GLY A 30 -10.46 -3.98 1.85
CA GLY A 30 -10.30 -5.30 1.21
C GLY A 30 -10.47 -6.48 2.17
N GLY A 31 -10.75 -6.23 3.45
CA GLY A 31 -10.97 -7.26 4.45
C GLY A 31 -9.71 -8.00 4.88
N PRO A 32 -9.87 -9.10 5.65
CA PRO A 32 -8.75 -9.85 6.24
C PRO A 32 -7.74 -10.39 5.21
N ALA A 33 -8.20 -10.69 4.00
CA ALA A 33 -7.33 -11.17 2.92
C ALA A 33 -6.38 -10.05 2.43
N ALA A 34 -6.88 -8.83 2.24
CA ALA A 34 -6.05 -7.68 1.89
C ALA A 34 -5.09 -7.30 3.02
N GLN A 35 -5.58 -7.27 4.27
CA GLN A 35 -4.75 -7.04 5.46
C GLN A 35 -3.59 -8.04 5.54
N LYS A 36 -3.87 -9.33 5.37
CA LYS A 36 -2.84 -10.38 5.36
C LYS A 36 -1.80 -10.19 4.25
N ARG A 37 -2.23 -9.78 3.05
CA ARG A 37 -1.31 -9.48 1.93
C ARG A 37 -0.38 -8.31 2.27
N LEU A 38 -0.92 -7.23 2.84
CA LEU A 38 -0.13 -6.08 3.28
C LEU A 38 0.90 -6.46 4.34
N ARG A 39 0.49 -7.15 5.40
CA ARG A 39 1.43 -7.58 6.47
C ARG A 39 2.56 -8.42 5.92
N LYS A 40 2.24 -9.37 5.03
CA LYS A 40 3.24 -10.19 4.34
C LYS A 40 4.19 -9.34 3.50
N LEU A 41 3.67 -8.33 2.79
CA LEU A 41 4.50 -7.41 2.02
C LEU A 41 5.46 -6.65 2.94
N VAL A 42 4.98 -6.06 4.04
CA VAL A 42 5.82 -5.35 5.01
C VAL A 42 6.92 -6.27 5.58
N ASP A 43 6.58 -7.50 5.97
CA ASP A 43 7.56 -8.48 6.46
C ASP A 43 8.63 -8.81 5.39
N GLU A 44 8.23 -9.01 4.14
CA GLU A 44 9.15 -9.26 3.02
C GLU A 44 10.06 -8.05 2.75
N LEU A 45 9.54 -6.82 2.86
CA LEU A 45 10.29 -5.60 2.61
C LEU A 45 11.31 -5.27 3.70
N THR A 46 11.02 -5.60 4.97
CA THR A 46 11.97 -5.38 6.08
C THR A 46 13.18 -6.32 6.01
N THR A 47 13.09 -7.40 5.25
CA THR A 47 14.14 -8.43 5.14
C THR A 47 14.83 -8.44 3.77
N ALA A 48 14.27 -7.75 2.77
CA ALA A 48 14.81 -7.71 1.42
C ALA A 48 15.76 -6.52 1.21
N PRO A 49 16.97 -6.72 0.65
CA PRO A 49 17.90 -5.62 0.34
C PRO A 49 17.45 -4.79 -0.87
N MET A 50 16.59 -5.32 -1.74
CA MET A 50 16.07 -4.64 -2.93
C MET A 50 14.62 -5.07 -3.23
N LEU A 51 13.86 -4.19 -3.89
CA LEU A 51 12.54 -4.53 -4.38
C LEU A 51 12.62 -5.50 -5.56
N THR A 52 11.80 -6.54 -5.52
CA THR A 52 11.66 -7.50 -6.62
C THR A 52 10.44 -7.14 -7.46
N ARG A 53 10.34 -7.69 -8.67
CA ARG A 53 9.12 -7.57 -9.49
C ARG A 53 7.86 -8.02 -8.74
N ARG A 54 7.99 -9.01 -7.85
CA ARG A 54 6.88 -9.45 -7.00
C ARG A 54 6.49 -8.34 -6.01
N HIS A 55 7.44 -7.69 -5.36
CA HIS A 55 7.15 -6.57 -4.44
C HIS A 55 6.44 -5.42 -5.17
N HIS A 56 6.89 -5.04 -6.36
CA HIS A 56 6.20 -4.01 -7.16
C HIS A 56 4.76 -4.40 -7.50
N ARG A 57 4.49 -5.67 -7.84
CA ARG A 57 3.12 -6.13 -8.10
C ARG A 57 2.23 -6.07 -6.85
N GLU A 58 2.77 -6.37 -5.67
CA GLU A 58 2.01 -6.25 -4.42
C GLU A 58 1.81 -4.76 -4.04
N LEU A 59 2.77 -3.87 -4.35
CA LEU A 59 2.60 -2.43 -4.23
C LEU A 59 1.54 -1.89 -5.20
N ASP A 60 1.48 -2.39 -6.44
CA ASP A 60 0.40 -2.07 -7.39
C ASP A 60 -0.96 -2.51 -6.83
N ALA A 61 -1.05 -3.72 -6.27
CA ALA A 61 -2.29 -4.20 -5.68
C ALA A 61 -2.73 -3.37 -4.46
N LEU A 62 -1.79 -2.87 -3.66
CA LEU A 62 -2.07 -1.96 -2.54
C LEU A 62 -2.56 -0.60 -3.05
N GLU A 63 -1.90 -0.03 -4.06
CA GLU A 63 -2.33 1.23 -4.68
C GLU A 63 -3.72 1.10 -5.32
N ASP A 64 -4.00 -0.01 -6.00
CA ASP A 64 -5.31 -0.31 -6.60
C ASP A 64 -6.41 -0.40 -5.53
N LEU A 65 -6.09 -0.95 -4.35
CA LEU A 65 -7.00 -1.01 -3.22
C LEU A 65 -7.28 0.38 -2.65
N LEU A 66 -6.23 1.16 -2.36
CA LEU A 66 -6.35 2.50 -1.77
C LEU A 66 -7.02 3.50 -2.72
N SER A 67 -6.78 3.38 -4.03
CA SER A 67 -7.44 4.18 -5.07
C SER A 67 -8.85 3.72 -5.41
N LEU A 68 -9.36 2.70 -4.71
CA LEU A 68 -10.69 2.15 -4.93
C LEU A 68 -10.93 1.69 -6.37
N ARG A 69 -9.88 1.26 -7.08
CA ARG A 69 -9.92 0.97 -8.53
C ARG A 69 -11.03 0.00 -8.90
N HIS A 70 -11.36 -0.94 -8.03
CA HIS A 70 -12.25 -2.06 -8.30
C HIS A 70 -13.65 -1.95 -7.65
N VAL A 71 -14.00 -0.83 -7.02
CA VAL A 71 -15.29 -0.72 -6.30
C VAL A 71 -16.52 -0.67 -7.20
N HIS A 72 -16.32 -0.51 -8.51
CA HIS A 72 -17.39 -0.56 -9.52
C HIS A 72 -17.84 -2.00 -9.87
N ASP A 73 -17.08 -3.00 -9.45
CA ASP A 73 -17.36 -4.42 -9.67
C ASP A 73 -18.11 -4.98 -8.45
N GLU A 74 -19.44 -5.08 -8.55
CA GLU A 74 -20.31 -5.49 -7.44
C GLU A 74 -20.03 -6.91 -6.92
N ASP A 75 -19.38 -7.76 -7.72
CA ASP A 75 -18.98 -9.12 -7.33
C ASP A 75 -17.74 -9.13 -6.42
N ARG A 76 -17.08 -7.98 -6.25
CA ARG A 76 -15.88 -7.85 -5.42
C ARG A 76 -16.20 -7.37 -4.01
N ILE A 77 -15.42 -7.87 -3.06
CA ILE A 77 -15.56 -7.51 -1.64
C ILE A 77 -15.32 -6.01 -1.42
N GLU A 78 -14.45 -5.41 -2.22
CA GLU A 78 -14.13 -3.98 -2.19
C GLU A 78 -15.36 -3.11 -2.43
N ALA A 79 -16.28 -3.50 -3.33
CA ALA A 79 -17.50 -2.74 -3.62
C ALA A 79 -18.43 -2.69 -2.41
N ALA A 80 -18.73 -3.85 -1.80
CA ALA A 80 -19.58 -3.94 -0.63
C ALA A 80 -18.99 -3.21 0.59
N ARG A 81 -17.66 -3.25 0.77
CA ARG A 81 -16.96 -2.57 1.86
C ARG A 81 -16.92 -1.06 1.67
N PHE A 82 -16.61 -0.61 0.47
CA PHE A 82 -16.65 0.82 0.13
C PHE A 82 -18.04 1.41 0.33
N ALA A 83 -19.09 0.72 -0.11
CA ALA A 83 -20.48 1.17 0.07
C ALA A 83 -20.91 1.32 1.54
N ALA A 84 -20.20 0.67 2.47
CA ALA A 84 -20.46 0.78 3.91
C ALA A 84 -19.71 1.95 4.58
N ILE A 85 -18.82 2.65 3.87
CA ILE A 85 -18.07 3.79 4.39
C ILE A 85 -18.92 5.05 4.24
N ASP A 86 -19.11 5.78 5.34
CA ASP A 86 -19.70 7.12 5.29
C ASP A 86 -18.70 8.08 4.61
N PRO A 87 -19.07 8.78 3.53
CA PRO A 87 -18.19 9.75 2.88
C PRO A 87 -17.71 10.89 3.79
N CYS A 88 -18.40 11.14 4.90
CA CYS A 88 -18.01 12.13 5.91
C CYS A 88 -17.15 11.53 7.04
N ASP A 89 -16.85 10.22 7.00
CA ASP A 89 -15.95 9.59 7.95
C ASP A 89 -14.51 10.10 7.74
N PRO A 90 -13.82 10.56 8.80
CA PRO A 90 -12.42 10.99 8.72
C PRO A 90 -11.47 9.97 8.10
N VAL A 91 -11.80 8.67 8.16
CA VAL A 91 -10.99 7.60 7.55
C VAL A 91 -10.80 7.79 6.04
N VAL A 92 -11.72 8.49 5.37
CA VAL A 92 -11.61 8.78 3.93
C VAL A 92 -10.40 9.68 3.66
N GLU A 93 -10.17 10.70 4.49
CA GLU A 93 -9.01 11.59 4.39
C GLU A 93 -7.71 10.82 4.65
N ASP A 94 -7.70 9.96 5.68
CA ASP A 94 -6.55 9.11 5.99
C ASP A 94 -6.18 8.20 4.80
N ILE A 95 -7.17 7.58 4.15
CA ILE A 95 -6.95 6.72 2.97
C ILE A 95 -6.37 7.53 1.81
N CYS A 96 -6.88 8.74 1.56
CA CYS A 96 -6.35 9.63 0.52
C CYS A 96 -4.88 10.01 0.82
N MET A 97 -4.55 10.36 2.05
CA MET A 97 -3.18 10.66 2.46
C MET A 97 -2.24 9.46 2.29
N LEU A 98 -2.71 8.25 2.60
CA LEU A 98 -1.96 7.02 2.41
C LEU A 98 -1.70 6.72 0.92
N LEU A 99 -2.70 6.94 0.07
CA LEU A 99 -2.57 6.78 -1.39
C LEU A 99 -1.53 7.75 -1.96
N ASP A 100 -1.68 9.04 -1.63
CA ASP A 100 -0.78 10.08 -2.12
C ASP A 100 0.67 9.84 -1.67
N GLY A 101 0.84 9.48 -0.39
CA GLY A 101 2.15 9.15 0.17
C GLY A 101 2.80 7.92 -0.47
N LEU A 102 2.00 6.88 -0.75
CA LEU A 102 2.48 5.70 -1.47
C LEU A 102 2.91 6.06 -2.90
N GLN A 103 2.09 6.81 -3.64
CA GLN A 103 2.41 7.22 -5.00
C GLN A 103 3.66 8.09 -5.07
N GLU A 104 3.83 9.00 -4.12
CA GLU A 104 5.02 9.83 -4.04
C GLU A 104 6.28 9.00 -3.75
N ALA A 105 6.22 8.08 -2.77
CA ALA A 105 7.31 7.18 -2.48
C ALA A 105 7.69 6.32 -3.70
N ARG A 106 6.70 5.81 -4.43
CA ARG A 106 6.93 5.03 -5.66
C ARG A 106 7.51 5.86 -6.81
N LYS A 107 7.14 7.13 -6.97
CA LYS A 107 7.74 8.01 -7.98
C LYS A 107 9.22 8.25 -7.73
N GLN A 108 9.64 8.35 -6.47
CA GLN A 108 11.04 8.55 -6.09
C GLN A 108 11.94 7.36 -6.48
N GLU A 109 11.38 6.16 -6.63
CA GLU A 109 12.12 4.99 -7.15
C GLU A 109 12.49 5.12 -8.63
N ILE A 110 11.68 5.83 -9.42
CA ILE A 110 11.89 6.01 -10.87
C ILE A 110 13.04 7.00 -11.14
N TRP A 111 13.33 7.92 -10.22
CA TRP A 111 14.41 8.91 -10.35
C TRP A 111 15.78 8.42 -9.86
N LEU A 112 15.86 7.18 -9.35
CA LEU A 112 17.09 6.56 -8.84
C LEU A 112 17.68 5.50 -9.80
N VAL A 113 17.08 5.29 -10.97
CA VAL A 113 17.52 4.40 -12.05
C VAL A 113 17.95 5.23 -13.26
#